data_AF-A0A6N7GEA6-F1
#
_entry.id   AF-A0A6N7GEA6-F1
#
_cell.length_a   1.000
_cell.length_b   1.000
_cell.length_c   1.000
_cell.angle_alpha   90.00
_cell.angle_beta   90.00
_cell.angle_gamma   90.00
#
_symmetry.space_group_name_H-M   'P 1'
#
loop_
_entity.id
_entity.type
_entity.pdbx_description
1 polymer ?
#
loop_
_entity_poly.entity_id
_entity_poly.type
_entity_poly.pdbx_seq_one_letter_code
_entity_poly.pdbx_strand_id
1 'polypeptide(L)'
;MTFASTRAPDLQPAGTVPTGPPRPSLGRRLARRLGGVTTQVAVMAVTAVWVFPTLGLAVASLRSATDNSATGWWTALARPRQLTLDNY
;
A
#
# COMPACT_ATOMS: atom_id res chain seq x y z
N MET A 1 -56.73 52.37 2.51
CA MET A 1 -56.76 51.59 1.27
C MET A 1 -55.83 50.39 1.48
N THR A 2 -56.43 49.20 1.61
CA THR A 2 -55.77 47.97 2.08
C THR A 2 -55.14 47.24 0.90
N PHE A 3 -53.82 47.01 0.92
CA PHE A 3 -53.15 46.20 -0.08
C PHE A 3 -53.42 44.72 0.17
N ALA A 4 -54.00 44.02 -0.82
CA ALA A 4 -54.19 42.58 -0.79
C ALA A 4 -52.84 41.88 -0.92
N SER A 5 -52.42 41.18 0.13
CA SER A 5 -51.25 40.31 0.12
C SER A 5 -51.55 39.08 -0.73
N THR A 6 -51.05 39.06 -1.97
CA THR A 6 -51.06 37.86 -2.82
C THR A 6 -50.11 36.85 -2.19
N ARG A 7 -50.65 35.82 -1.54
CA ARG A 7 -49.86 34.65 -1.17
C ARG A 7 -49.37 34.01 -2.46
N ALA A 8 -48.05 33.95 -2.63
CA ALA A 8 -47.44 33.09 -3.64
C ALA A 8 -47.95 31.66 -3.41
N PRO A 9 -48.31 30.89 -4.46
CA PRO A 9 -48.66 29.50 -4.29
C PRO A 9 -47.49 28.78 -3.61
N ASP A 10 -47.77 28.08 -2.51
CA ASP A 10 -46.76 27.30 -1.80
C ASP A 10 -46.11 26.34 -2.81
N LEU A 11 -44.82 26.53 -3.05
CA LEU A 11 -44.03 25.64 -3.88
C LEU A 11 -43.93 24.31 -3.13
N GLN A 12 -44.87 23.41 -3.43
CA GLN A 12 -44.80 22.01 -3.03
C GLN A 12 -43.39 21.52 -3.41
N PRO A 13 -42.54 21.10 -2.46
CA PRO A 13 -41.27 20.50 -2.81
C PRO A 13 -41.63 19.27 -3.64
N ALA A 14 -41.41 19.34 -4.95
CA ALA A 14 -41.54 18.18 -5.82
C ALA A 14 -40.60 17.15 -5.20
N GLY A 15 -41.17 16.09 -4.61
CA GLY A 15 -40.46 15.13 -3.80
C GLY A 15 -39.15 14.78 -4.48
N THR A 16 -38.04 15.13 -3.83
CA THR A 16 -36.72 14.81 -4.35
C THR A 16 -36.68 13.30 -4.51
N VAL A 17 -36.47 12.86 -5.76
CA VAL A 17 -36.30 11.46 -6.16
C VAL A 17 -35.55 10.72 -5.05
N PRO A 18 -35.98 9.51 -4.64
CA PRO A 18 -35.23 8.72 -3.67
C PRO A 18 -33.79 8.56 -4.14
N THR A 19 -32.88 9.42 -3.68
CA THR A 19 -31.45 9.27 -3.87
C THR A 19 -30.97 8.31 -2.80
N GLY A 20 -31.46 7.07 -2.89
CA GLY A 20 -30.91 5.97 -2.11
C GLY A 20 -29.40 5.91 -2.39
N PRO A 21 -28.56 5.69 -1.35
CA PRO A 21 -27.12 5.69 -1.52
C PRO A 21 -26.76 4.72 -2.65
N PRO A 22 -25.90 5.13 -3.62
CA PRO A 22 -25.55 4.28 -4.74
C PRO A 22 -25.07 2.93 -4.21
N ARG A 23 -25.75 1.85 -4.62
CA ARG A 23 -25.41 0.48 -4.22
C ARG A 23 -23.90 0.31 -4.38
N PRO A 24 -23.16 -0.07 -3.33
CA PRO A 24 -21.69 -0.07 -3.37
C PRO A 24 -21.23 -1.03 -4.46
N SER A 25 -20.84 -0.48 -5.61
CA SER A 25 -20.44 -1.28 -6.75
C SER A 25 -19.13 -2.00 -6.43
N LEU A 26 -19.08 -3.29 -6.73
CA LEU A 26 -17.88 -4.12 -6.56
C LEU A 26 -16.68 -3.51 -7.31
N GLY A 27 -16.93 -2.91 -8.48
CA GLY A 27 -15.92 -2.14 -9.23
C GLY A 27 -15.33 -0.98 -8.44
N ARG A 28 -16.13 -0.18 -7.72
CA ARG A 28 -15.61 0.91 -6.88
C ARG A 28 -14.81 0.37 -5.69
N ARG A 29 -15.13 -0.82 -5.17
CA ARG A 29 -14.33 -1.48 -4.12
C ARG A 29 -12.98 -1.97 -4.67
N LEU A 30 -12.97 -2.58 -5.85
CA LEU A 30 -11.76 -3.06 -6.49
C LEU A 30 -10.83 -1.91 -6.89
N ALA A 31 -11.36 -0.84 -7.48
CA ALA A 31 -10.58 0.35 -7.84
C ALA A 31 -9.90 1.00 -6.61
N ARG A 32 -10.61 1.11 -5.48
CA ARG A 32 -10.03 1.61 -4.23
C ARG A 32 -8.96 0.68 -3.65
N ARG A 33 -9.14 -0.65 -3.77
CA ARG A 33 -8.15 -1.65 -3.34
C ARG A 33 -6.89 -1.56 -4.21
N LEU A 34 -7.03 -1.47 -5.53
CA LEU A 34 -5.91 -1.37 -6.46
C LEU A 34 -5.08 -0.10 -6.22
N GLY A 35 -5.72 1.05 -6.03
CA GLY A 35 -5.01 2.29 -5.71
C GLY A 35 -4.18 2.20 -4.42
N GLY A 36 -4.74 1.58 -3.36
CA GLY A 36 -4.00 1.34 -2.12
C GLY A 36 -2.85 0.35 -2.27
N VAL A 37 -3.07 -0.75 -3.02
CA VAL A 37 -2.04 -1.78 -3.25
C VAL A 37 -0.86 -1.22 -4.04
N THR A 38 -1.08 -0.41 -5.07
CA THR A 38 0.00 0.18 -5.86
C THR A 38 0.94 1.02 -4.99
N THR A 39 0.40 1.90 -4.16
CA THR A 39 1.20 2.72 -3.25
C THR A 39 1.94 1.85 -2.23
N GLN A 40 1.27 0.85 -1.66
CA GLN A 40 1.89 -0.08 -0.72
C GLN A 40 3.08 -0.81 -1.35
N VAL A 41 2.92 -1.34 -2.56
CA VAL A 41 3.97 -2.05 -3.30
C VAL A 41 5.12 -1.11 -3.64
N ALA A 42 4.84 0.13 -4.05
CA ALA A 42 5.87 1.12 -4.35
C ALA A 42 6.73 1.43 -3.11
N VAL A 43 6.09 1.67 -1.95
CA VAL A 43 6.81 1.88 -0.68
C VAL A 43 7.61 0.64 -0.29
N MET A 44 7.02 -0.54 -0.44
CA MET A 44 7.70 -1.80 -0.10
C MET A 44 8.91 -2.06 -1.00
N ALA A 45 8.83 -1.70 -2.29
CA ALA A 45 9.94 -1.81 -3.23
C ALA A 45 11.08 -0.85 -2.87
N VAL A 46 10.76 0.41 -2.56
CA VAL A 46 11.77 1.40 -2.11
C VAL A 46 12.44 0.93 -0.82
N THR A 47 11.67 0.46 0.15
CA THR A 47 12.21 -0.11 1.39
C THR A 47 13.07 -1.33 1.11
N ALA A 48 12.63 -2.25 0.25
CA ALA A 48 13.41 -3.43 -0.10
C ALA A 48 14.73 -3.07 -0.77
N VAL A 49 14.73 -2.12 -1.72
CA VAL A 49 15.96 -1.61 -2.37
C VAL A 49 16.92 -1.03 -1.34
N TRP A 50 16.40 -0.32 -0.33
CA TRP A 50 17.22 0.24 0.74
C TRP A 50 17.75 -0.82 1.73
N VAL A 51 16.94 -1.84 2.05
CA VAL A 51 17.29 -2.90 3.00
C VAL A 51 18.21 -3.95 2.36
N PHE A 52 18.12 -4.17 1.06
CA PHE A 52 18.92 -5.16 0.35
C PHE A 52 20.44 -5.02 0.58
N PRO A 53 21.07 -3.83 0.45
CA PRO A 53 22.50 -3.68 0.71
C PRO A 53 22.87 -3.85 2.20
N THR A 54 22.05 -3.35 3.13
CA THR A 54 22.33 -3.46 4.56
C THR A 54 22.20 -4.90 5.04
N LEU A 55 21.21 -5.64 4.55
CA LEU A 55 21.05 -7.07 4.80
C LEU A 55 22.22 -7.87 4.21
N GLY A 56 22.68 -7.51 3.01
CA GLY A 56 23.84 -8.15 2.39
C GLY A 56 25.11 -7.99 3.22
N LEU A 57 25.37 -6.79 3.75
CA LEU A 57 26.50 -6.54 4.65
C LEU A 57 26.39 -7.32 5.97
N ALA A 58 25.19 -7.36 6.57
CA ALA A 58 24.96 -8.11 7.81
C ALA A 58 25.16 -9.63 7.62
N VAL A 59 24.74 -10.19 6.48
CA VAL A 59 24.98 -11.60 6.16
C VAL A 59 26.46 -11.85 5.86
N ALA A 60 27.10 -10.94 5.12
CA ALA A 60 28.52 -11.06 4.78
C ALA A 60 29.41 -11.05 6.03
N SER A 61 29.05 -10.32 7.10
CA SER A 61 29.82 -10.32 8.36
C SER A 61 29.81 -11.67 9.07
N LEU A 62 28.74 -12.45 8.87
CA LEU A 62 28.58 -13.81 9.41
C LEU A 62 29.09 -14.91 8.47
N ARG A 63 29.61 -14.58 7.28
CA ARG A 63 30.12 -15.58 6.32
C ARG A 63 31.63 -15.52 6.20
N SER A 64 32.25 -16.66 5.90
CA SER A 64 33.70 -16.73 5.64
C SER A 64 34.11 -15.88 4.43
N ALA A 65 35.37 -15.42 4.41
CA ALA A 65 35.91 -14.65 3.28
C ALA A 65 35.87 -15.43 1.95
N THR A 66 36.09 -16.75 2.01
CA THR A 66 36.01 -17.65 0.84
C THR A 66 34.60 -17.68 0.27
N ASP A 67 33.59 -17.75 1.13
CA ASP A 67 32.18 -17.76 0.73
C ASP A 67 31.73 -16.44 0.12
N ASN A 68 32.17 -15.32 0.70
CA ASN A 68 31.83 -13.97 0.22
C ASN A 68 32.47 -13.64 -1.14
N SER A 69 33.62 -14.24 -1.47
CA SER A 69 34.30 -14.06 -2.76
C SER A 69 33.82 -15.04 -3.85
N ALA A 70 33.30 -16.21 -3.46
CA ALA A 70 32.85 -17.23 -4.39
C ALA A 70 31.36 -17.10 -4.78
N THR A 71 30.48 -16.67 -3.87
CA THR A 71 29.03 -16.59 -4.13
C THR A 71 28.39 -15.35 -3.54
N GLY A 72 27.23 -14.94 -4.08
CA GLY A 72 26.45 -13.84 -3.52
C GLY A 72 25.94 -14.14 -2.10
N TRP A 73 25.78 -13.11 -1.28
CA TRP A 73 25.32 -13.24 0.12
C TRP A 73 23.96 -13.94 0.26
N TRP A 74 23.08 -13.80 -0.75
CA TRP A 74 21.76 -14.43 -0.77
C TRP A 74 21.80 -15.97 -0.76
N THR A 75 22.93 -16.60 -1.10
CA THR A 75 23.06 -18.07 -1.01
C THR A 75 22.97 -18.59 0.42
N ALA A 76 23.26 -17.74 1.43
CA ALA A 76 23.10 -18.09 2.83
C ALA A 76 21.64 -18.40 3.20
N LEU A 77 20.67 -17.83 2.50
CA LEU A 77 19.24 -18.12 2.70
C LEU A 77 18.90 -19.56 2.29
N ALA A 78 19.54 -20.07 1.24
CA ALA A 78 19.36 -21.45 0.77
C ALA A 78 20.22 -22.45 1.56
N ARG A 79 21.36 -22.01 2.10
CA ARG A 79 22.33 -22.83 2.84
C ARG A 79 22.75 -22.14 4.14
N PRO A 80 21.89 -22.13 5.18
CA PRO A 80 22.16 -21.40 6.43
C PRO A 80 23.37 -21.94 7.21
N ARG A 81 23.85 -23.15 6.91
CA ARG A 81 25.08 -23.73 7.50
C ARG A 81 26.37 -22.98 7.14
N GLN A 82 26.31 -22.04 6.19
CA GLN A 82 27.44 -21.17 5.82
C GLN A 82 27.62 -19.96 6.75
N LEU A 83 26.66 -19.69 7.63
CA LEU A 83 26.77 -18.64 8.64
C LEU A 83 27.60 -19.15 9.81
N THR A 84 28.66 -18.44 10.16
CA THR A 84 29.59 -18.72 11.24
C THR A 84 29.87 -17.44 12.04
N LEU A 85 30.32 -17.63 13.28
CA LEU A 85 30.81 -16.54 14.12
C LEU A 85 32.34 -16.41 14.08
N ASP A 86 33.04 -17.18 13.27
CA ASP A 86 34.53 -17.18 13.21
C ASP A 86 35.14 -15.80 12.88
N ASN A 87 34.36 -14.88 12.31
CA ASN A 87 34.78 -13.50 12.04
C ASN A 87 34.73 -12.57 13.28
N TYR A 88 34.23 -13.05 14.42
CA TYR A 88 34.08 -12.33 15.68
C TYR A 88 34.66 -13.13 16.85
#